data_AF-A0A9P3M081-F1
#
_entry.id   AF-A0A9P3M081-F1
#
_cell.length_a   1.000
_cell.length_b   1.000
_cell.length_c   1.000
_cell.angle_alpha   90.00
_cell.angle_beta   90.00
_cell.angle_gamma   90.00
#
_symmetry.space_group_name_H-M   'P 1'
#
loop_
_entity.id
_entity.type
_entity.pdbx_description
1 polymer ?
#
loop_
_entity_poly.entity_id
_entity_poly.type
_entity_poly.pdbx_seq_one_letter_code
_entity_poly.pdbx_strand_id
1 'polypeptide(L)'
;MKQIVQLDATLMGAVEKIELHQKQQQRIRQVRQQIEEQNQAIMSVISNLLEAKQVVESSLENLDEKRAASADARSATVSVSEIVSYANRLSSFTSAPPNFNPADPNQAFEPPYPREVSMRAGILNQQHIPAAALVTLDGSIMPGATVPLSTTNAGDAGADAGGIRDGLAITNPSMGDGLPQAVTNGYGSHAMEQEEDEEFDSGSSSEDDTYTSFGRIKEEERLRQEQQQQQQQQQQQQDIGQNRDEDEDIFDLDLN
;
A
#
# COMPACT_ATOMS: atom_id res chain seq x y z
N MET A 1 85.32 -13.69 16.71
CA MET A 1 85.00 -12.29 17.10
C MET A 1 84.42 -11.46 15.95
N LYS A 2 85.07 -11.36 14.77
CA LYS A 2 84.55 -10.53 13.65
C LYS A 2 83.13 -10.90 13.15
N GLN A 3 82.79 -12.19 13.12
CA GLN A 3 81.46 -12.66 12.68
C GLN A 3 80.33 -12.28 13.67
N ILE A 4 80.63 -12.20 14.96
CA ILE A 4 79.64 -11.83 16.00
C ILE A 4 79.27 -10.35 15.85
N VAL A 5 80.27 -9.49 15.58
CA VAL A 5 80.05 -8.06 15.36
C VAL A 5 79.24 -7.80 14.08
N GLN A 6 79.46 -8.58 13.02
CA GLN A 6 78.65 -8.49 11.80
C GLN A 6 77.20 -8.93 12.05
N LEU A 7 77.01 -10.02 12.79
CA LEU A 7 75.67 -10.51 13.16
C LEU A 7 74.90 -9.46 13.98
N ASP A 8 75.58 -8.83 14.95
CA ASP A 8 75.01 -7.77 15.79
C ASP A 8 74.59 -6.55 14.96
N ALA A 9 75.45 -6.10 14.04
CA ALA A 9 75.10 -5.02 13.11
C ALA A 9 73.90 -5.36 12.21
N THR A 10 73.80 -6.62 11.74
CA THR A 10 72.64 -7.06 10.95
C THR A 10 71.36 -7.15 11.78
N LEU A 11 71.46 -7.55 13.06
CA LEU A 11 70.33 -7.60 13.97
C LEU A 11 69.83 -6.19 14.32
N MET A 12 70.73 -5.25 14.62
CA MET A 12 70.35 -3.83 14.80
C MET A 12 69.61 -3.29 13.58
N GLY A 13 70.14 -3.52 12.37
CA GLY A 13 69.48 -3.10 11.13
C GLY A 13 68.13 -3.79 10.88
N ALA A 14 67.96 -5.03 11.34
CA ALA A 14 66.67 -5.72 11.29
C ALA A 14 65.67 -5.16 12.31
N VAL A 15 66.13 -4.81 13.52
CA VAL A 15 65.30 -4.19 14.57
C VAL A 15 64.78 -2.83 14.12
N GLU A 16 65.61 -1.97 13.54
CA GLU A 16 65.16 -0.67 13.00
C GLU A 16 64.08 -0.82 11.93
N LYS A 17 64.22 -1.81 11.03
CA LYS A 17 63.21 -2.11 10.01
C LYS A 17 61.90 -2.58 10.64
N ILE A 18 61.97 -3.42 11.67
CA ILE A 18 60.78 -3.88 12.41
C ILE A 18 60.08 -2.69 13.08
N GLU A 19 60.82 -1.78 13.71
CA GLU A 19 60.24 -0.58 14.33
C GLU A 19 59.52 0.31 13.31
N LEU A 20 60.12 0.50 12.13
CA LEU A 20 59.50 1.27 11.04
C LEU A 20 58.21 0.58 10.54
N HIS A 21 58.25 -0.74 10.32
CA HIS A 21 57.06 -1.51 9.95
C HIS A 21 55.98 -1.46 11.03
N GLN A 22 56.33 -1.49 12.32
CA GLN A 22 55.37 -1.37 13.41
C GLN A 22 54.68 0.00 13.42
N LYS A 23 55.43 1.09 13.21
CA LYS A 23 54.86 2.44 13.08
C LYS A 23 53.91 2.55 11.89
N GLN A 24 54.30 2.02 10.74
CA GLN A 24 53.43 1.97 9.55
C GLN A 24 52.17 1.13 9.81
N GLN A 25 52.31 -0.01 10.48
CA GLN A 25 51.18 -0.87 10.81
C GLN A 25 50.22 -0.23 11.81
N GLN A 26 50.72 0.57 12.76
CA GLN A 26 49.88 1.39 13.63
C GLN A 26 49.11 2.43 12.80
N ARG A 27 49.77 3.10 11.85
CA ARG A 27 49.11 4.06 10.96
C ARG A 27 48.04 3.42 10.08
N ILE A 28 48.32 2.24 9.50
CA ILE A 28 47.35 1.47 8.72
C ILE A 28 46.13 1.12 9.58
N ARG A 29 46.35 0.65 10.81
CA ARG A 29 45.25 0.35 11.74
C ARG A 29 44.40 1.58 12.06
N GLN A 30 45.03 2.72 12.30
CA GLN A 30 44.32 3.97 12.54
C GLN A 30 43.46 4.40 11.35
N VAL A 31 44.01 4.35 10.14
CA VAL A 31 43.27 4.72 8.92
C VAL A 31 42.12 3.74 8.66
N ARG A 32 42.33 2.43 8.87
CA ARG A 32 41.26 1.44 8.77
C ARG A 32 40.12 1.70 9.73
N GLN A 33 40.44 2.07 10.98
CA GLN A 33 39.42 2.43 11.96
C GLN A 33 38.63 3.66 11.51
N GLN A 34 39.29 4.69 10.98
CA GLN A 34 38.61 5.88 10.45
C GLN A 34 37.69 5.56 9.27
N ILE A 35 38.12 4.67 8.37
CA ILE A 35 37.28 4.21 7.25
C ILE A 35 36.04 3.47 7.77
N GLU A 36 36.22 2.60 8.76
CA GLU A 36 35.12 1.86 9.36
C GLU A 36 34.10 2.78 10.06
N GLU A 37 34.58 3.76 10.83
CA GLU A 37 33.74 4.79 11.47
C GLU A 37 32.95 5.61 10.42
N GLN A 38 33.60 5.99 9.32
CA GLN A 38 32.95 6.69 8.21
C GLN A 38 31.93 5.81 7.49
N ASN A 39 32.24 4.54 7.25
CA ASN A 39 31.29 3.60 6.64
C ASN A 39 30.05 3.42 7.51
N GLN A 40 30.22 3.29 8.83
CA GLN A 40 29.10 3.21 9.77
C GLN A 40 28.24 4.48 9.72
N ALA A 41 28.87 5.66 9.67
CA ALA A 41 28.15 6.92 9.51
C ALA A 41 27.37 6.97 8.18
N ILE A 42 27.97 6.57 7.06
CA ILE A 42 27.31 6.51 5.75
C ILE A 42 26.10 5.56 5.80
N MET A 43 26.27 4.36 6.36
CA MET A 43 25.18 3.39 6.48
C MET A 43 24.02 3.95 7.33
N SER A 44 24.32 4.66 8.43
CA SER A 44 23.30 5.32 9.25
C SER A 44 22.55 6.41 8.50
N VAL A 45 23.23 7.17 7.64
CA VAL A 45 22.59 8.20 6.81
C VAL A 45 21.69 7.55 5.75
N ILE A 46 22.15 6.49 5.11
CA ILE A 46 21.36 5.74 4.12
C ILE A 46 20.11 5.14 4.77
N SER A 47 20.22 4.53 5.94
CA SER A 47 19.05 3.96 6.64
C SER A 47 18.04 5.04 6.99
N ASN A 48 18.49 6.20 7.49
CA ASN A 48 17.60 7.32 7.81
C ASN A 48 16.93 7.89 6.56
N LEU A 49 17.64 7.94 5.43
CA LEU A 49 17.09 8.41 4.16
C LEU A 49 16.01 7.45 3.63
N LEU A 50 16.26 6.14 3.72
CA LEU A 50 15.29 5.11 3.33
C LEU A 50 14.04 5.15 4.21
N GLU A 51 14.20 5.29 5.52
CA GLU A 51 13.10 5.45 6.45
C GLU A 51 12.28 6.71 6.14
N ALA A 52 12.95 7.86 5.95
CA ALA A 52 12.30 9.10 5.59
C ALA A 52 11.54 8.98 4.25
N LYS A 53 12.12 8.29 3.26
CA LYS A 53 11.47 8.01 1.98
C LYS A 53 10.18 7.19 2.20
N GLN A 54 10.25 6.10 2.97
CA GLN A 54 9.10 5.24 3.26
C GLN A 54 7.98 6.00 3.99
N VAL A 55 8.33 6.88 4.94
CA VAL A 55 7.35 7.73 5.64
C VAL A 55 6.66 8.69 4.67
N VAL A 56 7.40 9.27 3.71
CA VAL A 56 6.83 10.17 2.72
C VAL A 56 5.93 9.41 1.74
N GLU A 57 6.34 8.25 1.24
CA GLU A 57 5.54 7.41 0.34
C GLU A 57 4.23 6.98 1.00
N SER A 58 4.30 6.43 2.21
CA SER A 58 3.10 6.06 2.97
C SER A 58 2.21 7.26 3.29
N SER A 59 2.78 8.44 3.59
CA SER A 59 2.00 9.65 3.78
C SER A 59 1.31 10.11 2.50
N LEU A 60 1.94 9.94 1.34
CA LEU A 60 1.37 10.32 0.05
C LEU A 60 0.21 9.41 -0.33
N GLU A 61 0.37 8.09 -0.17
CA GLU A 61 -0.71 7.10 -0.36
C GLU A 61 -1.92 7.43 0.54
N ASN A 62 -1.68 7.67 1.82
CA ASN A 62 -2.73 8.08 2.77
C ASN A 62 -3.43 9.39 2.37
N LEU A 63 -2.69 10.35 1.79
CA LEU A 63 -3.28 11.61 1.34
C LEU A 63 -4.11 11.44 0.09
N ASP A 64 -3.70 10.57 -0.84
CA ASP A 64 -4.46 10.26 -2.04
C ASP A 64 -5.77 9.53 -1.70
N GLU A 65 -5.74 8.57 -0.78
CA GLU A 65 -6.95 7.93 -0.26
C GLU A 65 -7.90 8.94 0.40
N LYS A 66 -7.38 9.82 1.26
CA LYS A 66 -8.19 10.88 1.90
C LYS A 66 -8.73 11.87 0.89
N ARG A 67 -7.98 12.17 -0.17
CA ARG A 67 -8.42 13.06 -1.25
C ARG A 67 -9.55 12.42 -2.06
N ALA A 68 -9.45 11.13 -2.38
CA ALA A 68 -10.51 10.37 -3.04
C ALA A 68 -11.78 10.36 -2.16
N ALA A 69 -11.66 9.97 -0.89
CA ALA A 69 -12.79 9.98 0.05
C ALA A 69 -13.41 11.38 0.22
N SER A 70 -12.59 12.43 0.21
CA SER A 70 -13.08 13.82 0.27
C SER A 70 -13.80 14.24 -1.01
N ALA A 71 -13.34 13.77 -2.17
CA ALA A 71 -14.01 14.01 -3.44
C ALA A 71 -15.37 13.29 -3.50
N ASP A 72 -15.42 12.04 -3.03
CA ASP A 72 -16.66 11.26 -2.91
C ASP A 72 -17.63 11.89 -1.91
N ALA A 73 -17.15 12.37 -0.76
CA ALA A 73 -17.98 13.07 0.21
C ALA A 73 -18.52 14.41 -0.34
N ARG A 74 -17.77 15.08 -1.23
CA ARG A 74 -18.24 16.30 -1.90
C ARG A 74 -19.27 16.01 -3.00
N SER A 75 -19.14 14.89 -3.70
CA SER A 75 -20.11 14.48 -4.73
C SER A 75 -21.40 13.94 -4.10
N ALA A 76 -21.29 13.27 -2.95
CA ALA A 76 -22.40 12.92 -2.07
C ALA A 76 -22.98 14.16 -1.37
N THR A 77 -23.70 14.97 -2.14
CA THR A 77 -24.38 16.18 -1.64
C THR A 77 -25.57 15.80 -0.75
N VAL A 78 -25.31 15.58 0.54
CA VAL A 78 -26.37 15.39 1.55
C VAL A 78 -26.85 16.75 2.04
N SER A 79 -28.16 16.95 2.13
CA SER A 79 -28.70 18.22 2.61
C SER A 79 -28.50 18.36 4.13
N VAL A 80 -28.11 19.55 4.58
CA VAL A 80 -27.95 19.84 6.03
C VAL A 80 -29.26 19.60 6.79
N SER A 81 -30.40 19.88 6.17
CA SER A 81 -31.73 19.61 6.74
C SER A 81 -31.95 18.14 7.03
N GLU A 82 -31.55 17.23 6.13
CA GLU A 82 -31.67 15.79 6.34
C GLU A 82 -30.78 15.34 7.48
N ILE A 83 -29.52 15.80 7.53
CA ILE A 83 -28.57 15.48 8.61
C ILE A 83 -29.16 15.89 9.97
N VAL A 84 -29.68 17.12 10.09
CA VAL A 84 -30.28 17.60 11.34
C VAL A 84 -31.53 16.78 11.71
N SER A 85 -32.40 16.49 10.75
CA SER A 85 -33.61 15.70 11.00
C SER A 85 -33.28 14.27 11.43
N TYR A 86 -32.27 13.65 10.82
CA TYR A 86 -31.82 12.30 11.14
C TYR A 86 -31.09 12.26 12.48
N ALA A 87 -30.23 13.25 12.76
CA ALA A 87 -29.56 13.38 14.05
C ALA A 87 -30.56 13.51 15.20
N ASN A 88 -31.65 14.27 15.02
CA ASN A 88 -32.71 14.38 16.02
C ASN A 88 -33.43 13.03 16.25
N ARG A 89 -33.73 12.29 15.17
CA ARG A 89 -34.29 10.93 15.28
C ARG A 89 -33.34 10.00 16.05
N LEU A 90 -32.05 10.01 15.71
CA LEU A 90 -31.04 9.18 16.34
C LEU A 90 -30.80 9.54 17.81
N SER A 91 -30.89 10.83 18.17
CA SER A 91 -30.70 11.30 19.55
C SER A 91 -31.65 10.64 20.54
N SER A 92 -32.84 10.21 20.11
CA SER A 92 -33.82 9.53 20.96
C SER A 92 -33.39 8.11 21.36
N PHE A 93 -32.45 7.51 20.63
CA PHE A 93 -31.95 6.15 20.82
C PHE A 93 -30.54 6.09 21.41
N THR A 94 -29.73 7.13 21.20
CA THR A 94 -28.29 7.11 21.54
C THR A 94 -27.95 7.86 22.82
N SER A 95 -28.79 8.81 23.25
CA SER A 95 -28.55 9.60 24.45
C SER A 95 -29.77 9.64 25.34
N ALA A 96 -29.57 9.35 26.63
CA ALA A 96 -30.61 9.51 27.62
C ALA A 96 -30.92 11.01 27.79
N PRO A 97 -32.20 11.43 27.73
CA PRO A 97 -32.57 12.83 27.89
C PRO A 97 -32.01 13.43 29.20
N PRO A 98 -31.75 14.75 29.26
CA PRO A 98 -31.36 15.40 30.51
C PRO A 98 -32.39 15.10 31.60
N ASN A 99 -31.93 14.58 32.75
CA ASN A 99 -32.74 14.05 33.86
C ASN A 99 -33.43 12.70 33.60
N PHE A 100 -32.83 11.81 32.80
CA PHE A 100 -33.32 10.45 32.65
C PHE A 100 -33.25 9.66 33.97
N ASN A 101 -34.40 9.21 34.46
CA ASN A 101 -34.52 8.32 35.60
C ASN A 101 -34.96 6.93 35.11
N PRO A 102 -34.10 5.90 35.18
CA PRO A 102 -34.46 4.55 34.76
C PRO A 102 -35.56 3.90 35.62
N ALA A 103 -35.88 4.47 36.78
CA ALA A 103 -36.95 3.99 37.65
C ALA A 103 -38.34 4.49 37.24
N ASP A 104 -38.43 5.55 36.43
CA ASP A 104 -39.70 6.13 36.01
C ASP A 104 -40.13 5.59 34.63
N PRO A 105 -41.14 4.69 34.55
CA PRO A 105 -41.54 4.05 33.29
C PRO A 105 -42.23 4.98 32.29
N ASN A 106 -42.53 6.23 32.68
CA ASN A 106 -43.19 7.24 31.84
C ASN A 106 -42.21 8.11 31.04
N GLN A 107 -40.89 7.93 31.22
CA GLN A 107 -39.91 8.75 30.52
C GLN A 107 -39.61 8.18 29.12
N ALA A 108 -39.74 9.04 28.11
CA ALA A 108 -39.52 8.69 26.72
C ALA A 108 -38.02 8.48 26.44
N PHE A 109 -37.54 7.28 26.68
CA PHE A 109 -36.23 6.80 26.23
C PHE A 109 -36.42 5.45 25.56
N GLU A 110 -36.14 5.40 24.26
CA GLU A 110 -36.18 4.14 23.53
C GLU A 110 -34.82 3.45 23.65
N PRO A 111 -34.79 2.15 23.96
CA PRO A 111 -33.54 1.42 24.07
C PRO A 111 -32.82 1.36 22.70
N PRO A 112 -31.49 1.23 22.70
CA PRO A 112 -30.67 1.28 21.48
C PRO A 112 -30.92 0.14 20.50
N TYR A 113 -31.58 -0.93 20.94
CA TYR A 113 -31.99 -2.07 20.12
C TYR A 113 -33.50 -2.32 20.25
N PRO A 114 -34.15 -2.80 19.18
CA PRO A 114 -35.57 -3.13 19.22
C PRO A 114 -35.84 -4.20 20.29
N ARG A 115 -36.82 -3.95 21.16
CA ARG A 115 -37.26 -4.92 22.16
C ARG A 115 -38.12 -6.01 21.51
N GLU A 116 -38.21 -7.15 22.18
CA GLU A 116 -39.03 -8.28 21.74
C GLU A 116 -40.48 -7.85 21.45
N VAL A 117 -41.08 -7.02 22.31
CA VAL A 117 -42.46 -6.52 22.11
C VAL A 117 -42.58 -5.72 20.81
N SER A 118 -41.63 -4.81 20.51
CA SER A 118 -41.61 -4.08 19.24
C SER A 118 -41.33 -4.98 18.04
N MET A 119 -40.49 -6.01 18.19
CA MET A 119 -40.23 -6.98 17.12
C MET A 119 -41.47 -7.83 16.82
N ARG A 120 -42.18 -8.28 17.87
CA ARG A 120 -43.42 -9.04 17.75
C ARG A 120 -44.56 -8.20 17.18
N ALA A 121 -44.60 -6.91 17.50
CA ALA A 121 -45.56 -5.96 16.92
C ALA A 121 -45.18 -5.53 15.49
N GLY A 122 -43.98 -5.82 15.02
CA GLY A 122 -43.51 -5.44 13.69
C GLY A 122 -44.26 -6.14 12.54
N ILE A 123 -44.31 -5.48 11.39
CA ILE A 123 -45.02 -5.94 10.18
C ILE A 123 -44.55 -7.35 9.77
N LEU A 124 -43.25 -7.63 9.89
CA LEU A 124 -42.67 -8.93 9.56
C LEU A 124 -43.29 -10.08 10.37
N ASN A 125 -43.53 -9.87 11.67
CA ASN A 125 -44.17 -10.88 12.51
C ASN A 125 -45.67 -10.98 12.24
N GLN A 126 -46.34 -9.85 11.97
CA GLN A 126 -47.76 -9.83 11.61
C GLN A 126 -48.06 -10.63 10.33
N GLN A 127 -47.13 -10.65 9.36
CA GLN A 127 -47.25 -11.42 8.12
C GLN A 127 -47.07 -12.94 8.33
N HIS A 128 -46.33 -13.35 9.37
CA HIS A 128 -46.06 -14.76 9.67
C HIS A 128 -47.08 -15.38 10.64
N ILE A 129 -47.96 -14.56 11.23
CA ILE A 129 -49.07 -15.05 12.06
C ILE A 129 -50.20 -15.48 11.11
N PRO A 130 -50.62 -16.77 11.12
CA PRO A 130 -51.75 -17.19 10.30
C PRO A 130 -53.00 -16.41 10.72
N ALA A 131 -53.79 -15.93 9.77
CA ALA A 131 -55.00 -15.12 10.01
C ALA A 131 -55.99 -15.75 11.03
N ALA A 132 -55.90 -17.06 11.26
CA ALA A 132 -56.66 -17.81 12.27
C ALA A 132 -56.25 -17.52 13.73
N ALA A 133 -55.06 -16.97 13.99
CA ALA A 133 -54.57 -16.64 15.33
C ALA A 133 -54.83 -15.17 15.75
N LEU A 134 -55.50 -14.38 14.88
CA LEU A 134 -55.97 -13.02 15.17
C LEU A 134 -57.36 -12.99 15.84
N VAL A 135 -57.95 -14.15 16.13
CA VAL A 135 -59.24 -14.30 16.80
C VAL A 135 -59.00 -14.58 18.28
N THR A 136 -59.41 -13.64 19.14
CA THR A 136 -59.53 -13.87 20.58
C THR A 136 -60.57 -14.97 20.83
N LEU A 137 -60.43 -15.76 21.90
CA LEU A 137 -61.33 -16.87 22.25
C LEU A 137 -62.82 -16.46 22.44
N ASP A 138 -63.16 -15.16 22.35
CA ASP A 138 -64.53 -14.62 22.39
C ASP A 138 -65.08 -14.13 21.04
N GLY A 139 -64.33 -14.26 19.94
CA GLY A 139 -64.78 -13.85 18.60
C GLY A 139 -64.71 -12.34 18.31
N SER A 140 -64.12 -11.53 19.19
CA SER A 140 -63.94 -10.09 18.97
C SER A 140 -62.65 -9.79 18.19
N ILE A 141 -62.76 -8.94 17.16
CA ILE A 141 -61.63 -8.37 16.40
C ILE A 141 -60.92 -7.34 17.27
N MET A 142 -59.58 -7.42 17.40
CA MET A 142 -58.76 -6.42 18.08
C MET A 142 -58.96 -5.02 17.45
N PRO A 143 -59.14 -3.95 18.24
CA PRO A 143 -59.31 -2.61 17.69
C PRO A 143 -57.99 -2.12 17.08
N GLY A 144 -57.94 -1.99 15.76
CA GLY A 144 -56.79 -1.48 15.02
C GLY A 144 -56.53 -2.16 13.67
N ALA A 145 -57.17 -3.30 13.39
CA ALA A 145 -57.03 -3.99 12.10
C ALA A 145 -58.13 -3.53 11.13
N THR A 146 -57.88 -2.48 10.36
CA THR A 146 -58.72 -2.12 9.21
C THR A 146 -58.43 -3.08 8.05
N VAL A 147 -59.39 -3.93 7.73
CA VAL A 147 -59.38 -4.81 6.55
C VAL A 147 -59.81 -4.00 5.31
N PRO A 148 -59.11 -4.08 4.16
CA PRO A 148 -59.59 -3.45 2.93
C PRO A 148 -60.72 -4.29 2.32
N LEU A 149 -61.92 -3.70 2.24
CA LEU A 149 -63.10 -4.29 1.62
C LEU A 149 -63.00 -4.19 0.10
N SER A 150 -62.83 -5.31 -0.59
CA SER A 150 -62.99 -5.42 -2.04
C SER A 150 -64.45 -5.74 -2.38
N THR A 151 -65.17 -4.79 -2.97
CA THR A 151 -66.48 -5.01 -3.59
C THR A 151 -66.40 -4.73 -5.09
N THR A 152 -66.98 -5.65 -5.85
CA THR A 152 -67.04 -5.71 -7.30
C THR A 152 -68.14 -4.84 -7.91
N ASN A 153 -67.89 -4.45 -9.17
CA ASN A 153 -68.80 -4.11 -10.26
C ASN A 153 -69.53 -2.74 -10.34
N ALA A 154 -69.04 -1.96 -11.31
CA ALA A 154 -69.74 -1.41 -12.48
C ALA A 154 -70.75 -0.26 -12.30
N GLY A 155 -70.39 0.91 -12.85
CA GLY A 155 -71.37 1.90 -13.32
C GLY A 155 -70.92 3.37 -13.26
N ASP A 156 -70.22 3.79 -14.31
CA ASP A 156 -70.33 5.10 -14.98
C ASP A 156 -69.80 6.42 -14.34
N ALA A 157 -69.25 7.22 -15.26
CA ALA A 157 -69.00 8.66 -15.28
C ALA A 157 -67.96 9.31 -14.34
N GLY A 158 -66.82 9.70 -14.95
CA GLY A 158 -66.39 11.10 -14.93
C GLY A 158 -65.11 11.47 -14.18
N ALA A 159 -64.11 11.87 -15.00
CA ALA A 159 -63.11 12.91 -14.73
C ALA A 159 -61.84 12.58 -13.90
N ASP A 160 -60.72 12.62 -14.63
CA ASP A 160 -59.53 13.46 -14.38
C ASP A 160 -58.28 12.85 -13.69
N ALA A 161 -57.15 13.28 -14.24
CA ALA A 161 -55.78 13.34 -13.72
C ALA A 161 -54.92 12.06 -13.60
N GLY A 162 -54.16 11.81 -14.68
CA GLY A 162 -52.69 11.77 -14.66
C GLY A 162 -51.96 10.76 -13.76
N GLY A 163 -51.48 9.66 -14.35
CA GLY A 163 -50.49 8.76 -13.74
C GLY A 163 -49.65 8.05 -14.79
N ILE A 164 -48.34 8.30 -14.75
CA ILE A 164 -47.32 7.81 -15.69
C ILE A 164 -47.09 6.30 -15.52
N ARG A 165 -46.81 5.65 -16.65
CA ARG A 165 -46.61 4.22 -16.85
C ARG A 165 -45.37 3.68 -16.14
N ASP A 166 -45.56 2.62 -15.36
CA ASP A 166 -44.52 1.68 -14.99
C ASP A 166 -44.19 0.77 -16.18
N GLY A 167 -42.89 0.58 -16.41
CA GLY A 167 -42.36 -0.42 -17.31
C GLY A 167 -40.98 -0.80 -16.85
N LEU A 168 -40.83 -2.01 -16.31
CA LEU A 168 -39.81 -2.96 -16.75
C LEU A 168 -40.06 -4.30 -16.04
N ALA A 169 -40.44 -5.29 -16.83
CA ALA A 169 -40.33 -6.68 -16.47
C ALA A 169 -38.85 -7.08 -16.45
N ILE A 170 -38.37 -7.67 -15.36
CA ILE A 170 -37.20 -8.55 -15.40
C ILE A 170 -37.52 -9.84 -14.62
N THR A 171 -37.19 -10.91 -15.32
CA THR A 171 -37.34 -12.34 -15.11
C THR A 171 -36.76 -12.89 -13.81
N ASN A 172 -37.45 -13.86 -13.21
CA ASN A 172 -36.89 -14.87 -12.31
C ASN A 172 -36.18 -15.97 -13.13
N PRO A 173 -35.10 -16.56 -12.58
CA PRO A 173 -35.12 -18.01 -12.27
C PRO A 173 -34.52 -18.26 -10.87
N SER A 174 -35.24 -18.91 -9.94
CA SER A 174 -35.35 -20.37 -9.76
C SER A 174 -34.01 -21.13 -9.59
N MET A 175 -33.70 -21.48 -8.33
CA MET A 175 -32.79 -22.52 -7.77
C MET A 175 -32.08 -21.91 -6.54
N GLY A 176 -32.00 -22.47 -5.34
CA GLY A 176 -32.39 -23.75 -4.76
C GLY A 176 -32.08 -23.70 -3.25
N ASP A 177 -32.62 -24.67 -2.52
CA ASP A 177 -32.53 -24.88 -1.07
C ASP A 177 -31.13 -24.79 -0.46
N GLY A 178 -31.05 -24.27 0.78
CA GLY A 178 -29.86 -24.43 1.63
C GLY A 178 -29.91 -23.62 2.92
N LEU A 179 -30.35 -24.25 4.02
CA LEU A 179 -30.21 -23.77 5.40
C LEU A 179 -28.73 -23.53 5.78
N PRO A 180 -28.41 -22.58 6.68
CA PRO A 180 -27.20 -22.71 7.50
C PRO A 180 -27.53 -22.80 9.01
N GLN A 181 -27.15 -23.92 9.63
CA GLN A 181 -26.97 -24.03 11.08
C GLN A 181 -25.48 -23.95 11.44
N ALA A 182 -25.21 -23.04 12.37
CA ALA A 182 -24.25 -23.07 13.47
C ALA A 182 -22.93 -23.90 13.39
N VAL A 183 -21.81 -23.16 13.40
CA VAL A 183 -20.68 -23.20 14.36
C VAL A 183 -20.42 -24.51 15.12
N THR A 184 -19.27 -25.15 14.85
CA THR A 184 -18.44 -25.80 15.90
C THR A 184 -16.95 -25.78 15.52
N ASN A 185 -16.08 -25.44 16.48
CA ASN A 185 -14.62 -25.54 16.42
C ASN A 185 -14.15 -27.00 16.64
N GLY A 186 -13.00 -27.39 16.07
CA GLY A 186 -12.33 -28.63 16.46
C GLY A 186 -11.01 -28.91 15.73
N TYR A 187 -9.93 -28.99 16.52
CA TYR A 187 -8.55 -29.36 16.18
C TYR A 187 -8.42 -30.73 15.50
N GLY A 188 -7.39 -30.92 14.66
CA GLY A 188 -6.98 -32.26 14.23
C GLY A 188 -5.87 -32.29 13.17
N SER A 189 -4.70 -32.78 13.57
CA SER A 189 -3.45 -33.03 12.84
C SER A 189 -3.44 -34.26 11.92
N HIS A 190 -2.71 -34.22 10.78
CA HIS A 190 -1.85 -35.27 10.15
C HIS A 190 -1.48 -34.81 8.73
N ALA A 191 -0.21 -34.61 8.35
CA ALA A 191 0.90 -35.55 8.11
C ALA A 191 0.94 -36.09 6.65
N MET A 192 2.09 -35.82 5.96
CA MET A 192 2.77 -36.50 4.82
C MET A 192 1.90 -37.01 3.65
N GLU A 193 2.18 -36.71 2.38
CA GLU A 193 3.28 -37.21 1.50
C GLU A 193 3.36 -36.25 0.27
N GLN A 194 4.51 -35.68 -0.09
CA GLN A 194 5.42 -36.09 -1.18
C GLN A 194 4.74 -36.66 -2.44
N GLU A 195 4.75 -35.91 -3.54
CA GLU A 195 5.43 -36.29 -4.80
C GLU A 195 5.52 -35.09 -5.75
N GLU A 196 6.56 -35.14 -6.59
CA GLU A 196 7.18 -34.11 -7.41
C GLU A 196 6.38 -33.86 -8.71
N ASP A 197 6.47 -32.63 -9.24
CA ASP A 197 6.66 -32.38 -10.68
C ASP A 197 7.03 -30.90 -10.89
N GLU A 198 8.31 -30.68 -11.21
CA GLU A 198 8.84 -29.39 -11.62
C GLU A 198 8.48 -29.11 -13.09
N GLU A 199 7.56 -28.18 -13.34
CA GLU A 199 7.47 -27.51 -14.64
C GLU A 199 8.03 -26.09 -14.54
N PHE A 200 9.23 -25.94 -15.08
CA PHE A 200 9.96 -24.69 -15.27
C PHE A 200 9.36 -23.93 -16.46
N ASP A 201 8.30 -23.15 -16.22
CA ASP A 201 7.79 -22.18 -17.20
C ASP A 201 8.53 -20.84 -17.04
N SER A 202 9.48 -20.60 -17.95
CA SER A 202 10.20 -19.33 -18.08
C SER A 202 9.28 -18.26 -18.68
N GLY A 203 8.39 -17.73 -17.85
CA GLY A 203 7.64 -16.50 -18.11
C GLY A 203 8.56 -15.29 -18.02
N SER A 204 9.10 -14.89 -19.16
CA SER A 204 9.71 -13.60 -19.43
C SER A 204 8.77 -12.45 -19.06
N SER A 205 8.87 -11.95 -17.81
CA SER A 205 8.16 -10.74 -17.38
C SER A 205 9.13 -9.56 -17.35
N SER A 206 8.89 -8.67 -18.31
CA SER A 206 9.54 -7.41 -18.57
C SER A 206 9.19 -6.41 -17.48
N GLU A 207 10.10 -6.12 -16.55
CA GLU A 207 9.99 -5.00 -15.60
C GLU A 207 11.33 -4.78 -14.91
N ASP A 208 12.28 -4.12 -15.59
CA ASP A 208 13.54 -3.70 -14.97
C ASP A 208 14.13 -2.44 -15.63
N ASP A 209 13.31 -1.38 -15.73
CA ASP A 209 13.70 -0.10 -16.34
C ASP A 209 14.17 0.96 -15.32
N THR A 210 14.38 0.61 -14.05
CA THR A 210 14.89 1.56 -13.03
C THR A 210 16.34 1.31 -12.60
N TYR A 211 16.91 0.14 -12.89
CA TYR A 211 18.30 -0.19 -12.53
C TYR A 211 19.35 0.07 -13.64
N THR A 212 18.93 0.40 -14.86
CA THR A 212 19.83 0.64 -16.00
C THR A 212 20.41 2.06 -16.09
N SER A 213 19.88 3.02 -15.33
CA SER A 213 20.31 4.44 -15.35
C SER A 213 21.76 4.62 -14.88
N PHE A 214 22.14 4.06 -13.73
CA PHE A 214 23.49 4.20 -13.19
C PHE A 214 24.55 3.45 -13.99
N GLY A 215 24.17 2.33 -14.63
CA GLY A 215 25.06 1.58 -15.53
C GLY A 215 25.40 2.37 -16.79
N ARG A 216 24.38 2.95 -17.45
CA ARG A 216 24.56 3.77 -18.66
C ARG A 216 25.40 5.02 -18.41
N ILE A 217 25.24 5.68 -17.27
CA ILE A 217 26.03 6.88 -16.92
C ILE A 217 27.51 6.53 -16.77
N LYS A 218 27.82 5.42 -16.09
CA LYS A 218 29.21 4.98 -15.88
C LYS A 218 29.87 4.48 -17.17
N GLU A 219 29.09 3.88 -18.06
CA GLU A 219 29.54 3.43 -19.37
C GLU A 219 29.78 4.60 -20.34
N GLU A 220 28.92 5.62 -20.32
CA GLU A 220 29.10 6.85 -21.11
C GLU A 220 30.33 7.64 -20.66
N GLU A 221 30.59 7.70 -19.35
CA GLU A 221 31.79 8.36 -18.81
C GLU A 221 33.08 7.63 -19.23
N ARG A 222 33.05 6.29 -19.28
CA ARG A 222 34.14 5.46 -19.79
C ARG A 222 34.40 5.71 -21.28
N LEU A 223 33.35 5.75 -22.10
CA LEU A 223 33.47 6.05 -23.53
C LEU A 223 34.04 7.45 -23.78
N ARG A 224 33.62 8.47 -23.01
CA ARG A 224 34.18 9.82 -23.12
C ARG A 224 35.66 9.85 -22.76
N GLN A 225 36.06 9.13 -21.72
CA GLN A 225 37.46 9.04 -21.30
C GLN A 225 38.32 8.32 -22.35
N GLU A 226 37.80 7.25 -22.96
CA GLU A 226 38.48 6.53 -24.02
C GLU A 226 38.60 7.36 -25.30
N GLN A 227 37.54 8.09 -25.67
CA GLN A 227 37.57 9.02 -26.81
C GLN A 227 38.58 10.15 -26.61
N GLN A 228 38.70 10.71 -25.39
CA GLN A 228 39.73 11.70 -25.06
C GLN A 228 41.15 11.12 -25.19
N GLN A 229 41.38 9.90 -24.70
CA GLN A 229 42.69 9.25 -24.86
C GLN A 229 43.03 9.02 -26.34
N GLN A 230 42.04 8.62 -27.14
CA GLN A 230 42.24 8.37 -28.56
C GLN A 230 42.57 9.67 -29.33
N GLN A 231 41.94 10.80 -28.97
CA GLN A 231 42.30 12.11 -29.52
C GLN A 231 43.73 12.54 -29.14
N GLN A 232 44.15 12.30 -27.89
CA GLN A 232 45.52 12.61 -27.46
C GLN A 232 46.56 11.77 -28.22
N GLN A 233 46.28 10.50 -28.50
CA GLN A 233 47.16 9.65 -29.30
C GLN A 233 47.25 10.11 -30.76
N GLN A 234 46.18 10.66 -31.33
CA GLN A 234 46.22 11.22 -32.68
C GLN A 234 47.04 12.52 -32.73
N GLN A 235 46.93 13.38 -31.71
CA GLN A 235 47.76 14.59 -31.62
C GLN A 235 49.25 14.26 -31.48
N GLN A 236 49.61 13.27 -30.66
CA GLN A 236 51.01 12.82 -30.56
C GLN A 236 51.56 12.26 -31.88
N GLN A 237 50.74 11.58 -32.68
CA GLN A 237 51.16 11.10 -34.00
C GLN A 237 51.32 12.23 -35.02
N GLN A 238 50.54 13.31 -34.91
CA GLN A 238 50.70 14.51 -35.74
C GLN A 238 51.96 15.29 -35.36
N ASP A 239 52.26 15.43 -34.06
CA ASP A 239 53.50 16.07 -33.59
C ASP A 239 54.76 15.25 -33.96
N ILE A 240 54.68 13.92 -33.94
CA ILE A 240 55.78 13.05 -34.40
C ILE A 240 55.95 13.13 -35.92
N GLY A 241 54.88 13.38 -36.68
CA GLY A 241 54.94 13.62 -38.12
C GLY A 241 55.56 14.97 -38.48
N GLN A 242 55.16 16.04 -37.79
CA GLN A 242 55.64 17.40 -38.08
C GLN A 242 57.10 17.62 -37.68
N ASN A 243 57.59 16.98 -36.61
CA ASN A 243 59.01 17.04 -36.27
C ASN A 243 59.91 16.17 -37.18
N ARG A 244 59.34 15.34 -38.05
CA ARG A 244 60.11 14.53 -39.01
C ARG A 244 60.36 15.26 -40.32
N ASP A 245 59.50 16.22 -40.66
CA ASP A 245 59.58 16.99 -41.90
C ASP A 245 60.47 18.25 -41.75
N GLU A 246 60.87 18.64 -40.53
CA GLU A 246 61.80 19.76 -40.31
C GLU A 246 63.29 19.33 -40.32
N ASP A 247 63.60 18.03 -40.25
CA ASP A 247 64.98 17.52 -40.26
C ASP A 247 65.47 17.05 -41.65
N GLU A 248 64.61 17.02 -42.69
CA GLU A 248 65.01 16.60 -44.06
C GLU A 248 65.40 17.75 -45.01
N ASP A 249 65.20 19.02 -44.62
CA ASP A 249 65.48 20.18 -45.51
C ASP A 249 66.86 20.85 -45.28
N ILE A 250 67.79 20.22 -44.53
CA ILE A 250 69.11 20.81 -44.22
C ILE A 250 70.29 20.27 -45.05
N PHE A 251 70.08 19.30 -45.95
CA PHE A 251 71.17 18.63 -46.69
C PHE A 251 71.23 18.84 -48.22
N ASP A 252 70.49 19.77 -48.81
CA ASP A 252 70.44 19.91 -50.29
C ASP A 252 70.71 21.32 -50.85
N LEU A 253 71.62 22.08 -50.23
CA LEU A 253 72.13 23.36 -50.79
C LEU A 253 73.67 23.46 -50.74
N ASP A 254 74.37 22.59 -51.49
CA ASP A 254 75.61 22.97 -52.20
C ASP A 254 76.05 21.83 -53.14
N LEU A 255 75.90 22.02 -54.47
CA LEU A 255 76.72 21.44 -55.56
C LEU A 255 76.07 21.70 -56.94
N ASN A 256 76.30 22.91 -57.49
CA ASN A 256 76.71 23.18 -58.87
C ASN A 256 76.54 24.66 -59.24
#